data_AF-A0A165CS04-F1
#
_entry.id   AF-A0A165CS04-F1
#
_cell.length_a   1.000
_cell.length_b   1.000
_cell.length_c   1.000
_cell.angle_alpha   90.00
_cell.angle_beta   90.00
_cell.angle_gamma   90.00
#
_symmetry.space_group_name_H-M   'P 1'
#
loop_
_entity.id
_entity.type
_entity.pdbx_description
1 polymer ?
#
loop_
_entity_poly.entity_id
_entity_poly.type
_entity_poly.pdbx_seq_one_letter_code
_entity_poly.pdbx_strand_id
1 'polypeptide(L)'
;VDEPLPFTSPEARFHISDSQRYSEDITSWLQSNRNDPACTNFLLLLKDHILGRLRGRPYDGDERGFSHQDHHTMIFEKNQMYFHKVLRVNYTTYDMRCMQDSINPHTHPNIMVAAHEEDDDNNPEASKHPYWYARIIGIFHVNVRHTGPF
;
A
#
# COMPACT_ATOMS: atom_id res chain seq x y z
N VAL A 1 5.00 -1.57 22.36
CA VAL A 1 4.78 -0.15 22.69
C VAL A 1 3.90 0.43 21.62
N ASP A 2 2.64 0.66 21.98
CA ASP A 2 1.58 1.14 21.09
C ASP A 2 1.90 2.52 20.54
N GLU A 3 1.50 2.76 19.28
CA GLU A 3 1.55 4.08 18.66
C GLU A 3 0.12 4.66 18.71
N PRO A 4 -0.15 5.68 19.54
CA PRO A 4 -1.48 6.26 19.64
C PRO A 4 -1.78 7.04 18.37
N LEU A 5 -2.63 6.47 17.52
CA LEU A 5 -3.14 7.14 16.32
C LEU A 5 -4.29 8.10 16.69
N PRO A 6 -4.32 9.33 16.12
CA PRO A 6 -5.39 10.28 16.36
C PRO A 6 -6.75 9.78 15.84
N PHE A 7 -7.82 10.51 16.14
CA PHE A 7 -9.14 10.20 15.60
C PHE A 7 -9.13 10.33 14.08
N THR A 8 -9.73 9.36 13.39
CA THR A 8 -9.85 9.33 11.93
C THR A 8 -11.26 9.74 11.52
N SER A 9 -11.41 10.50 10.43
CA SER A 9 -12.74 10.66 9.80
C SER A 9 -13.30 9.27 9.43
N PRO A 10 -14.59 9.00 9.71
CA PRO A 10 -15.27 7.79 9.22
C PRO A 10 -15.22 7.65 7.69
N GLU A 11 -15.08 8.75 6.96
CA GLU A 11 -15.04 8.76 5.49
C GLU A 11 -13.66 8.35 4.93
N ALA A 12 -12.60 8.43 5.74
CA ALA A 12 -11.27 8.02 5.32
C ALA A 12 -11.21 6.49 5.29
N ARG A 13 -10.83 5.89 4.15
CA ARG A 13 -10.75 4.43 4.01
C ARG A 13 -9.64 3.81 4.87
N PHE A 14 -8.52 4.51 4.99
CA PHE A 14 -7.31 4.05 5.67
C PHE A 14 -6.74 5.16 6.54
N HIS A 15 -6.08 4.78 7.64
CA HIS A 15 -5.39 5.71 8.50
C HIS A 15 -4.09 5.12 9.07
N ILE A 16 -3.02 5.89 8.90
CA ILE A 16 -1.69 5.65 9.45
C ILE A 16 -1.18 6.97 10.03
N SER A 17 -0.16 6.89 10.86
CA SER A 17 0.49 8.06 11.46
C SER A 17 1.17 8.92 10.39
N ASP A 18 1.11 10.24 10.56
CA ASP A 18 1.82 11.24 9.76
C ASP A 18 3.19 11.60 10.37
N SER A 19 3.55 10.95 11.48
CA SER A 19 4.83 11.13 12.15
C SER A 19 6.00 10.83 11.22
N GLN A 20 6.93 11.77 11.15
CA GLN A 20 8.18 11.60 10.41
C GLN A 20 9.35 11.18 11.31
N ARG A 21 9.07 10.79 12.56
CA ARG A 21 10.10 10.51 13.58
C ARG A 21 10.95 9.29 13.26
N TYR A 22 10.32 8.22 12.79
CA TYR A 22 10.99 6.96 12.47
C TYR A 22 11.16 6.85 10.97
N SER A 23 12.25 7.44 10.48
CA SER A 23 12.56 7.50 9.05
C SER A 23 13.78 6.66 8.71
N GLU A 24 13.78 6.05 7.54
CA GLU A 24 14.98 5.50 6.93
C GLU A 24 15.18 6.03 5.51
N ASP A 25 16.44 6.18 5.10
CA ASP A 25 16.79 6.48 3.72
C ASP A 25 16.46 5.26 2.85
N ILE A 26 15.68 5.48 1.79
CA ILE A 26 15.12 4.40 0.96
C ILE A 26 16.23 3.56 0.34
N THR A 27 17.27 4.21 -0.18
CA THR A 27 18.40 3.52 -0.82
C THR A 27 19.15 2.66 0.18
N SER A 28 19.44 3.19 1.36
CA SER A 28 20.16 2.51 2.44
C SER A 28 19.39 1.32 2.98
N TRP A 29 18.07 1.46 3.14
CA TRP A 29 17.22 0.36 3.56
C TRP A 29 17.16 -0.75 2.52
N LEU A 30 17.01 -0.42 1.23
CA LEU A 30 17.02 -1.42 0.15
C LEU A 30 18.34 -2.17 0.06
N GLN A 31 19.47 -1.48 0.28
CA GLN A 31 20.79 -2.13 0.32
C GLN A 31 20.91 -3.11 1.48
N SER A 32 20.36 -2.76 2.65
CA SER A 32 20.31 -3.62 3.83
C SER A 32 19.41 -4.84 3.61
N ASN A 33 18.33 -4.69 2.83
CA ASN A 33 17.34 -5.73 2.54
C ASN A 33 17.48 -6.35 1.14
N ARG A 34 18.65 -6.24 0.50
CA ARG A 34 18.86 -6.69 -0.90
C ARG A 34 18.59 -8.17 -1.18
N ASN A 35 18.64 -9.00 -0.12
CA ASN A 35 18.40 -10.45 -0.21
C ASN A 35 16.96 -10.82 0.16
N ASP A 36 16.14 -9.86 0.56
CA ASP A 36 14.73 -10.09 0.88
C ASP A 36 13.94 -10.18 -0.44
N PRO A 37 13.23 -11.30 -0.71
CA PRO A 37 12.37 -11.44 -1.87
C PRO A 37 11.33 -10.31 -2.00
N ALA A 38 10.81 -9.79 -0.87
CA ALA A 38 9.83 -8.71 -0.85
C ALA A 38 10.40 -7.37 -1.34
N CYS A 39 11.73 -7.21 -1.36
CA CYS A 39 12.42 -6.01 -1.84
C CYS A 39 12.77 -6.09 -3.34
N THR A 40 12.43 -7.18 -4.02
CA THR A 40 12.68 -7.34 -5.46
C THR A 40 11.87 -6.31 -6.25
N ASN A 41 12.54 -5.51 -7.10
CA ASN A 41 11.93 -4.43 -7.89
C ASN A 41 11.14 -3.39 -7.08
N PHE A 42 11.39 -3.28 -5.77
CA PHE A 42 10.57 -2.48 -4.85
C PHE A 42 10.37 -1.03 -5.31
N LEU A 43 11.45 -0.33 -5.72
CA LEU A 43 11.34 1.07 -6.17
C LEU A 43 10.48 1.23 -7.42
N LEU A 44 10.59 0.28 -8.35
CA LEU A 44 9.83 0.32 -9.60
C LEU A 44 8.34 0.18 -9.29
N LEU A 45 7.99 -0.88 -8.55
CA LEU A 45 6.61 -1.17 -8.14
C LEU A 45 6.03 -0.05 -7.28
N LEU A 46 6.82 0.53 -6.36
CA LEU A 46 6.39 1.66 -5.54
C LEU A 46 6.07 2.90 -6.39
N LYS A 47 6.92 3.20 -7.39
CA LYS A 47 6.67 4.32 -8.31
C LYS A 47 5.43 4.08 -9.16
N ASP A 48 5.26 2.87 -9.69
CA ASP A 48 4.08 2.49 -10.46
C ASP A 48 2.81 2.66 -9.64
N HIS A 49 2.80 2.13 -8.41
CA HIS A 49 1.69 2.28 -7.48
C HIS A 49 1.35 3.76 -7.22
N ILE A 50 2.34 4.57 -6.87
CA ILE A 50 2.11 5.99 -6.53
C ILE A 50 1.63 6.78 -7.75
N LEU A 51 2.22 6.56 -8.93
CA LEU A 51 1.77 7.21 -10.17
C LEU A 51 0.34 6.80 -10.55
N GLY A 52 -0.01 5.52 -10.40
CA GLY A 52 -1.37 5.01 -10.59
C GLY A 52 -2.36 5.76 -9.68
N ARG A 53 -2.01 5.93 -8.41
CA ARG A 53 -2.82 6.68 -7.42
C ARG A 53 -2.93 8.17 -7.76
N LEU A 54 -1.83 8.81 -8.15
CA LEU A 54 -1.83 10.24 -8.50
C LEU A 54 -2.62 10.54 -9.78
N ARG A 55 -2.62 9.62 -10.75
CA ARG A 55 -3.38 9.73 -12.01
C ARG A 55 -4.81 9.18 -11.91
N GLY A 56 -5.25 8.74 -10.73
CA GLY A 56 -6.59 8.20 -10.52
C GLY A 56 -6.90 6.95 -11.34
N ARG A 57 -5.90 6.14 -11.69
CA ARG A 57 -6.12 4.90 -12.42
C ARG A 57 -6.81 3.87 -11.51
N PRO A 58 -7.80 3.11 -12.03
CA PRO A 58 -8.34 1.97 -11.30
C PRO A 58 -7.22 0.95 -11.06
N TYR A 59 -7.32 0.22 -9.95
CA TYR A 59 -6.41 -0.89 -9.67
C TYR A 59 -6.70 -2.02 -10.64
N ASP A 60 -5.68 -2.43 -11.39
CA ASP A 60 -5.73 -3.46 -12.44
C ASP A 60 -4.80 -4.64 -12.10
N GLY A 61 -4.60 -4.93 -10.81
CA GLY A 61 -3.72 -6.03 -10.38
C GLY A 61 -2.23 -5.76 -10.59
N ASP A 62 -1.82 -4.50 -10.76
CA ASP A 62 -0.44 -4.09 -11.09
C ASP A 62 0.04 -4.65 -12.44
N GLU A 63 -0.89 -4.93 -13.37
CA GLU A 63 -0.58 -5.44 -14.71
C GLU A 63 0.09 -4.38 -15.61
N ARG A 64 -0.24 -3.10 -15.40
CA ARG A 64 0.24 -1.99 -16.25
C ARG A 64 1.26 -1.13 -15.53
N GLY A 65 2.53 -1.35 -15.86
CA GLY A 65 3.63 -0.46 -15.44
C GLY A 65 3.62 0.90 -16.14
N PHE A 66 4.37 1.84 -15.58
CA PHE A 66 4.64 3.14 -16.20
C PHE A 66 5.99 3.15 -16.92
N SER A 67 6.15 4.09 -17.86
CA SER A 67 7.41 4.23 -18.59
C SER A 67 8.51 4.83 -17.70
N HIS A 68 9.77 4.65 -18.08
CA HIS A 68 10.89 5.33 -17.41
C HIS A 68 10.72 6.85 -17.38
N GLN A 69 10.16 7.45 -18.44
CA GLN A 69 9.91 8.89 -18.49
C GLN A 69 8.87 9.31 -17.44
N ASP A 70 7.81 8.52 -17.26
CA ASP A 70 6.82 8.75 -16.20
C ASP A 70 7.47 8.65 -14.82
N HIS A 71 8.32 7.65 -14.57
CA HIS A 71 9.01 7.50 -13.28
C HIS A 71 9.93 8.66 -12.92
N HIS A 72 10.43 9.41 -13.91
CA HIS A 72 11.26 10.59 -13.71
C HIS A 72 10.46 11.82 -13.30
N THR A 73 9.14 11.81 -13.53
CA THR A 73 8.24 12.89 -13.07
C THR A 73 7.93 12.81 -11.58
N MET A 74 8.31 11.71 -10.92
CA MET A 74 8.00 11.44 -9.53
C MET A 74 9.27 11.40 -8.68
N ILE A 75 9.30 12.24 -7.65
CA ILE A 75 10.46 12.45 -6.78
C ILE A 75 10.07 12.15 -5.33
N PHE A 76 10.82 11.26 -4.68
CA PHE A 76 10.73 11.05 -3.23
C PHE A 76 11.38 12.22 -2.50
N GLU A 77 10.63 12.89 -1.63
CA GLU A 77 11.18 13.97 -0.83
C GLU A 77 12.18 13.43 0.20
N LYS A 78 13.35 14.07 0.29
CA LYS A 78 14.45 13.69 1.20
C LYS A 78 14.99 12.26 1.01
N ASN A 79 14.53 11.52 0.00
CA ASN A 79 14.80 10.09 -0.17
C ASN A 79 14.42 9.25 1.07
N GLN A 80 13.38 9.67 1.80
CA GLN A 80 12.99 9.04 3.07
C GLN A 80 11.66 8.29 2.98
N MET A 81 11.59 7.20 3.71
CA MET A 81 10.34 6.55 4.09
C MET A 81 10.18 6.55 5.61
N TYR A 82 8.94 6.68 6.05
CA TYR A 82 8.59 6.85 7.45
C TYR A 82 7.75 5.65 7.89
N PHE A 83 8.26 4.86 8.83
CA PHE A 83 7.66 3.60 9.26
C PHE A 83 6.67 3.77 10.40
N HIS A 84 5.60 2.98 10.35
CA HIS A 84 4.50 2.98 11.32
C HIS A 84 4.23 1.59 11.84
N LYS A 85 3.64 1.52 13.04
CA LYS A 85 3.32 0.24 13.67
C LYS A 85 1.88 -0.21 13.45
N VAL A 86 0.99 0.72 13.14
CA VAL A 86 -0.46 0.48 13.10
C VAL A 86 -1.06 1.09 11.85
N LEU A 87 -1.90 0.31 11.17
CA LEU A 87 -2.80 0.73 10.11
C LEU A 87 -4.23 0.52 10.60
N ARG A 88 -5.07 1.54 10.47
CA ARG A 88 -6.50 1.46 10.72
C ARG A 88 -7.26 1.46 9.40
N VAL A 89 -8.21 0.55 9.24
CA VAL A 89 -9.06 0.42 8.06
C VAL A 89 -10.50 0.63 8.47
N ASN A 90 -11.15 1.62 7.88
CA ASN A 90 -12.58 1.84 8.10
C ASN A 90 -13.38 0.99 7.11
N TYR A 91 -14.45 0.37 7.60
CA TYR A 91 -15.37 -0.41 6.78
C TYR A 91 -16.81 -0.20 7.25
N THR A 92 -17.73 -0.36 6.30
CA THR A 92 -19.15 -0.25 6.57
C THR A 92 -19.69 -1.62 6.94
N THR A 93 -20.33 -1.73 8.10
CA THR A 93 -21.06 -2.93 8.51
C THR A 93 -22.44 -2.96 7.85
N TYR A 94 -23.08 -4.13 7.85
CA TYR A 94 -24.37 -4.34 7.20
C TYR A 94 -25.48 -3.38 7.70
N ASP A 95 -25.42 -2.96 8.97
CA ASP A 95 -26.32 -1.98 9.56
C ASP A 95 -25.97 -0.52 9.23
N MET A 96 -25.18 -0.29 8.17
CA MET A 96 -24.70 1.02 7.69
C MET A 96 -23.91 1.81 8.73
N ARG A 97 -23.32 1.13 9.73
CA ARG A 97 -22.40 1.77 10.67
C ARG A 97 -20.98 1.70 10.13
N CYS A 98 -20.16 2.66 10.54
CA CYS A 98 -18.73 2.62 10.28
C CYS A 98 -18.03 1.94 11.46
N MET A 99 -17.33 0.84 11.20
CA MET A 99 -16.38 0.23 12.13
C MET A 99 -14.95 0.42 11.63
N GLN A 100 -13.99 0.11 12.51
CA GLN A 100 -12.58 0.27 12.24
C GLN A 100 -11.80 -0.94 12.73
N ASP A 101 -11.03 -1.55 11.83
CA ASP A 101 -10.10 -2.62 12.16
C ASP A 101 -8.69 -2.04 12.31
N SER A 102 -7.92 -2.59 13.26
CA SER A 102 -6.54 -2.18 13.54
C SER A 102 -5.59 -3.32 13.19
N ILE A 103 -4.71 -3.06 12.24
CA ILE A 103 -3.72 -4.01 11.74
C ILE A 103 -2.34 -3.62 12.26
N ASN A 104 -1.62 -4.59 12.79
CA ASN A 104 -0.27 -4.42 13.33
C ASN A 104 0.63 -5.54 12.80
N PRO A 105 1.69 -5.24 12.02
CA PRO A 105 2.58 -6.24 11.41
C PRO A 105 3.24 -7.20 12.42
N HIS A 106 3.34 -6.79 13.69
CA HIS A 106 3.95 -7.59 14.74
C HIS A 106 2.96 -8.52 15.44
N THR A 107 1.73 -8.09 15.68
CA THR A 107 0.76 -8.85 16.48
C THR A 107 -0.39 -9.44 15.68
N HIS A 108 -0.89 -8.75 14.66
CA HIS A 108 -2.03 -9.17 13.83
C HIS A 108 -1.75 -8.81 12.35
N PRO A 109 -0.81 -9.50 11.68
CA PRO A 109 -0.36 -9.10 10.34
C PRO A 109 -1.15 -9.68 9.18
N ASN A 110 -1.97 -10.70 9.42
CA ASN A 110 -2.65 -11.43 8.35
C ASN A 110 -3.90 -10.66 7.92
N ILE A 111 -4.07 -10.49 6.62
CA ILE A 111 -5.21 -9.78 6.01
C ILE A 111 -5.83 -10.62 4.90
N MET A 112 -7.10 -10.32 4.62
CA MET A 112 -7.84 -10.82 3.46
C MET A 112 -8.23 -9.64 2.58
N VAL A 113 -8.05 -9.78 1.27
CA VAL A 113 -8.41 -8.75 0.28
C VAL A 113 -9.31 -9.40 -0.77
N ALA A 114 -10.30 -8.67 -1.28
CA ALA A 114 -11.09 -9.17 -2.40
C ALA A 114 -10.16 -9.48 -3.58
N ALA A 115 -10.28 -10.69 -4.12
CA ALA A 115 -9.47 -11.11 -5.27
C ALA A 115 -9.87 -10.29 -6.51
N HIS A 116 -8.89 -9.83 -7.27
CA HIS A 116 -9.11 -9.23 -8.58
C HIS A 116 -8.94 -10.33 -9.64
N GLU A 117 -9.96 -11.16 -9.80
CA GLU A 117 -9.99 -12.17 -10.87
C GLU A 117 -11.09 -11.77 -11.86
N GLU A 118 -10.71 -11.50 -13.12
CA GLU A 118 -11.69 -11.31 -14.19
C GLU A 118 -12.44 -12.63 -14.40
N ASP A 119 -13.75 -12.60 -14.62
CA ASP A 119 -14.50 -13.80 -14.98
C ASP A 119 -13.90 -14.39 -16.28
N ASP A 120 -13.26 -15.56 -16.19
CA ASP A 120 -12.75 -16.24 -17.38
C ASP A 120 -13.85 -17.19 -17.84
N ASP A 121 -14.63 -16.73 -18.82
CA ASP A 121 -15.72 -17.49 -19.46
C ASP A 121 -15.26 -18.86 -20.00
N ASN A 122 -13.94 -19.10 -20.13
CA ASN A 122 -13.39 -20.34 -20.68
C ASN A 122 -13.08 -21.43 -19.65
N ASN A 123 -13.17 -21.16 -18.34
CA ASN A 123 -12.96 -22.19 -17.32
C ASN A 123 -13.94 -22.09 -16.12
N PRO A 124 -15.19 -22.54 -16.30
CA PRO A 124 -16.23 -22.50 -15.27
C PRO A 124 -16.00 -23.45 -14.08
N GLU A 125 -15.00 -24.35 -14.13
CA GLU A 125 -14.70 -25.29 -13.04
C GLU A 125 -13.54 -24.85 -12.13
N ALA A 126 -12.78 -23.82 -12.51
CA ALA A 126 -11.86 -23.17 -11.57
C ALA A 126 -12.71 -22.34 -10.61
N SER A 127 -13.05 -22.88 -9.44
CA SER A 127 -13.66 -22.12 -8.36
C SER A 127 -12.71 -20.98 -7.95
N LYS A 128 -12.90 -19.80 -8.56
CA LYS A 128 -12.14 -18.59 -8.29
C LYS A 128 -12.40 -18.16 -6.86
N HIS A 129 -11.39 -18.27 -6.01
CA HIS A 129 -11.57 -18.01 -4.59
C HIS A 129 -11.76 -16.49 -4.41
N PRO A 130 -12.84 -16.01 -3.79
CA PRO A 130 -13.18 -14.57 -3.81
C PRO A 130 -12.20 -13.67 -3.03
N TYR A 131 -11.20 -14.26 -2.38
CA TYR A 131 -10.27 -13.56 -1.51
C TYR A 131 -8.83 -13.99 -1.74
N TRP A 132 -7.94 -13.01 -1.74
CA TRP A 132 -6.51 -13.19 -1.54
C TRP A 132 -6.15 -13.08 -0.06
N TYR A 133 -5.11 -13.82 0.32
CA TYR A 133 -4.57 -13.84 1.68
C TYR A 133 -3.17 -13.27 1.65
N ALA A 134 -2.90 -12.30 2.51
CA ALA A 134 -1.59 -11.67 2.58
C ALA A 134 -1.17 -11.47 4.04
N ARG A 135 0.14 -11.32 4.24
CA ARG A 135 0.71 -10.95 5.53
C ARG A 135 1.44 -9.62 5.38
N ILE A 136 1.03 -8.62 6.17
CA ILE A 136 1.71 -7.33 6.19
C ILE A 136 3.08 -7.49 6.88
N ILE A 137 4.14 -7.12 6.17
CA ILE A 137 5.53 -7.15 6.66
C ILE A 137 5.98 -5.80 7.24
N GLY A 138 5.38 -4.70 6.78
CA GLY A 138 5.72 -3.36 7.22
C GLY A 138 4.68 -2.35 6.74
N ILE A 139 4.59 -1.23 7.46
CA ILE A 139 3.72 -0.10 7.12
C ILE A 139 4.61 1.14 7.07
N PHE A 140 4.52 1.91 6.01
CA PHE A 140 5.26 3.15 5.86
C PHE A 140 4.48 4.15 5.02
N HIS A 141 4.83 5.43 5.16
CA HIS A 141 4.46 6.46 4.20
C HIS A 141 5.71 7.08 3.58
N VAL A 142 5.55 7.67 2.41
CA VAL A 142 6.58 8.44 1.70
C VAL A 142 5.99 9.78 1.29
N ASN A 143 6.79 10.82 1.37
CA ASN A 143 6.42 12.13 0.82
C ASN A 143 6.92 12.22 -0.60
N VAL A 144 6.04 12.64 -1.51
CA VAL A 144 6.31 12.58 -2.95
C VAL A 144 5.90 13.87 -3.63
N ARG A 145 6.72 14.30 -4.58
CA ARG A 145 6.43 15.43 -5.45
C ARG A 145 6.35 14.95 -6.89
N HIS A 146 5.26 15.29 -7.56
CA HIS A 146 5.05 15.02 -8.97
C HIS A 146 5.25 16.31 -9.78
N THR A 147 6.12 16.26 -10.79
CA THR A 147 6.48 17.39 -11.66
C THR A 147 5.97 17.25 -13.10
N GLY A 148 5.31 16.13 -13.41
CA GLY A 148 4.73 15.85 -14.71
C GLY A 148 3.28 16.36 -14.85
N PRO A 149 2.72 16.32 -16.08
CA PRO A 149 1.31 16.59 -16.30
C PRO A 149 0.44 15.50 -15.61
N PHE A 150 -0.71 15.93 -15.08
CA PHE A 150 -1.74 15.05 -14.52
C PHE A 150 -2.58 14.42 -15.63
#